data_AF-A0A9P9DDH0-F1
#
_entry.id   AF-A0A9P9DDH0-F1
#
_cell.length_a   1.000
_cell.length_b   1.000
_cell.length_c   1.000
_cell.angle_alpha   90.00
_cell.angle_beta   90.00
_cell.angle_gamma   90.00
#
_symmetry.space_group_name_H-M   'P 1'
#
loop_
_entity.id
_entity.type
_entity.pdbx_description
1 polymer ?
#
loop_
_entity_poly.entity_id
_entity_poly.type
_entity_poly.pdbx_seq_one_letter_code
_entity_poly.pdbx_strand_id
1 'polypeptide(L)'
;MKATTLCRSDLHYFSHYHDSDIHIKEPLSQWHECAGIIAHTGLTSSPSTGQKLAIKLLSRNSPEALQLPGKWVHKHPDTLSYAEGALLKPLAVAVHAVRKAAAKLGKSYVIIIGAGAIGLLCAAVAKSVGYG
;
A
#
# COMPACT_ATOMS: atom_id res chain seq x y z
N MET A 1 -12.45 6.71 -6.11
CA MET A 1 -11.27 5.82 -6.22
C MET A 1 -11.27 5.07 -7.57
N LYS A 2 -10.19 4.41 -8.00
CA LYS A 2 -10.16 3.60 -9.24
C LYS A 2 -9.79 2.13 -9.02
N ALA A 3 -8.92 1.81 -8.06
CA ALA A 3 -8.60 0.44 -7.65
C ALA A 3 -8.23 0.37 -6.16
N THR A 4 -8.48 -0.77 -5.54
CA THR A 4 -7.97 -1.13 -4.21
C THR A 4 -7.59 -2.61 -4.21
N THR A 5 -6.62 -2.98 -3.39
CA THR A 5 -6.42 -4.39 -2.99
C THR A 5 -6.97 -4.61 -1.58
N LEU A 6 -7.24 -5.87 -1.26
CA LEU A 6 -7.62 -6.32 0.08
C LEU A 6 -6.41 -6.99 0.74
N CYS A 7 -6.18 -6.64 1.99
CA CYS A 7 -5.16 -7.22 2.84
C CYS A 7 -5.79 -8.15 3.87
N ARG A 8 -4.96 -8.97 4.52
CA ARG A 8 -5.37 -9.81 5.65
C ARG A 8 -6.03 -8.98 6.76
N SER A 9 -5.53 -7.79 7.03
CA SER A 9 -6.08 -6.90 8.07
C SER A 9 -7.53 -6.52 7.77
N ASP A 10 -7.90 -6.32 6.50
CA ASP A 10 -9.29 -6.05 6.11
C ASP A 10 -10.20 -7.22 6.46
N LEU A 11 -9.73 -8.44 6.21
CA LEU A 11 -10.46 -9.66 6.56
C LEU A 11 -10.59 -9.85 8.07
N HIS A 12 -9.55 -9.53 8.85
CA HIS A 12 -9.62 -9.55 10.32
C HIS A 12 -10.64 -8.54 10.85
N TYR A 13 -10.61 -7.31 10.36
CA TYR A 13 -11.62 -6.31 10.74
C TYR A 13 -13.02 -6.70 10.31
N PHE A 14 -13.20 -7.30 9.13
CA PHE A 14 -14.50 -7.77 8.66
C PHE A 14 -15.05 -8.92 9.53
N SER A 15 -14.21 -9.90 9.84
CA SER A 15 -14.65 -11.14 10.51
C SER A 15 -14.72 -11.01 12.03
N HIS A 16 -13.92 -10.13 12.61
CA HIS A 16 -13.72 -10.08 14.06
C HIS A 16 -13.89 -8.67 14.65
N TYR A 17 -14.09 -7.63 13.83
CA TYR A 17 -14.13 -6.24 14.30
C TYR A 17 -12.86 -5.77 15.04
N HIS A 18 -11.74 -6.48 14.88
CA HIS A 18 -10.45 -6.07 15.40
C HIS A 18 -9.30 -6.70 14.60
N ASP A 19 -8.13 -6.08 14.66
CA ASP A 19 -6.85 -6.64 14.24
C ASP A 19 -5.86 -6.45 15.38
N SER A 20 -5.37 -7.55 15.94
CA SER A 20 -4.55 -7.53 17.16
C SER A 20 -5.27 -6.74 18.27
N ASP A 21 -4.61 -5.79 18.92
CA ASP A 21 -5.16 -4.95 19.99
C ASP A 21 -5.98 -3.75 19.47
N ILE A 22 -6.18 -3.61 18.16
CA ILE A 22 -6.89 -2.48 17.55
C ILE A 22 -8.34 -2.89 17.26
N HIS A 23 -9.28 -2.33 18.04
CA HIS A 23 -10.71 -2.61 17.93
C HIS A 23 -11.47 -1.51 17.17
N ILE A 24 -12.39 -1.94 16.30
CA ILE A 24 -13.34 -1.06 15.61
C ILE A 24 -14.45 -0.69 16.59
N LYS A 25 -14.51 0.59 16.98
CA LYS A 25 -15.55 1.13 17.88
C LYS A 25 -16.73 1.77 17.14
N GLU A 26 -16.53 2.07 15.86
CA GLU A 26 -17.48 2.76 14.98
C GLU A 26 -17.15 2.40 13.52
N PRO A 27 -18.07 2.59 12.56
CA PRO A 27 -17.85 2.22 11.17
C PRO A 27 -16.52 2.75 10.60
N LEU A 28 -15.69 1.86 10.06
CA LEU A 28 -14.38 2.16 9.49
C LEU A 28 -14.34 1.82 8.00
N SER A 29 -13.85 2.75 7.18
CA SER A 29 -13.52 2.47 5.78
C SER A 29 -12.12 1.86 5.67
N GLN A 30 -12.03 0.70 5.02
CA GLN A 30 -10.85 -0.17 4.99
C GLN A 30 -9.77 0.22 3.96
N TRP A 31 -9.93 1.36 3.29
CA TRP A 31 -9.01 1.81 2.24
C TRP A 31 -7.61 1.95 2.79
N HIS A 32 -6.66 1.11 2.40
CA HIS A 32 -5.26 1.34 2.77
C HIS A 32 -4.24 0.82 1.75
N GLU A 33 -4.73 0.25 0.64
CA GLU A 33 -3.94 -0.21 -0.50
C GLU A 33 -4.65 0.17 -1.80
N CYS A 34 -4.57 1.44 -2.21
CA CYS A 34 -5.45 1.93 -3.27
C CYS A 34 -4.78 2.89 -4.27
N ALA A 35 -5.41 3.03 -5.42
CA ALA A 35 -5.00 3.94 -6.49
C ALA A 35 -6.20 4.66 -7.10
N GLY A 36 -5.95 5.88 -7.57
CA GLY A 36 -7.01 6.75 -8.06
C GLY A 36 -6.50 8.00 -8.76
N ILE A 37 -7.40 8.96 -8.86
CA ILE A 37 -7.17 10.27 -9.48
C ILE A 37 -7.44 11.37 -8.46
N ILE A 38 -6.72 12.48 -8.57
CA ILE A 38 -7.02 13.69 -7.81
C ILE A 38 -8.29 14.30 -8.34
N ALA A 39 -9.34 14.33 -7.52
CA ALA A 39 -10.58 15.04 -7.83
C ALA A 39 -10.44 16.55 -7.59
N HIS A 40 -9.86 16.94 -6.45
CA HIS A 40 -9.68 18.34 -6.05
C HIS A 40 -8.39 18.50 -5.24
N THR A 41 -7.81 19.70 -5.29
CA THR A 41 -6.60 20.08 -4.55
C THR A 41 -6.91 21.21 -3.57
N GLY A 42 -6.23 21.23 -2.42
CA GLY A 42 -6.28 22.38 -1.52
C GLY A 42 -5.50 23.59 -2.04
N LEU A 43 -5.45 24.66 -1.25
CA LEU A 43 -4.84 25.95 -1.62
C LEU A 43 -3.30 25.93 -1.76
N THR A 44 -2.63 24.89 -1.27
CA THR A 44 -1.15 24.77 -1.30
C THR A 44 -0.69 23.91 -2.47
N SER A 45 0.32 24.39 -3.20
CA SER A 45 0.81 23.88 -4.48
C SER A 45 1.25 22.40 -4.48
N SER A 46 0.81 21.70 -5.54
CA SER A 46 1.08 20.30 -5.91
C SER A 46 0.68 19.22 -4.90
N PRO A 47 -0.04 18.17 -5.33
CA PRO A 47 -0.21 17.69 -6.73
C PRO A 47 -1.40 18.31 -7.50
N SER A 48 -1.51 18.08 -8.82
CA SER A 48 -2.53 18.71 -9.69
C SER A 48 -3.73 17.79 -10.01
N THR A 49 -4.93 18.36 -10.15
CA THR A 49 -6.15 17.61 -10.51
C THR A 49 -5.96 16.71 -11.73
N GLY A 50 -6.55 15.52 -11.71
CA GLY A 50 -6.50 14.54 -12.81
C GLY A 50 -5.28 13.61 -12.84
N GLN A 51 -4.26 13.83 -11.99
CA GLN A 51 -3.08 12.96 -11.95
C GLN A 51 -3.40 11.57 -11.35
N LYS A 52 -2.83 10.51 -11.93
CA LYS A 52 -2.85 9.13 -11.40
C LYS A 52 -1.94 8.98 -10.20
N LEU A 53 -2.42 8.28 -9.17
CA LEU A 53 -1.74 8.15 -7.89
C LEU A 53 -1.93 6.78 -7.25
N ALA A 54 -0.98 6.39 -6.39
CA ALA A 54 -1.19 5.39 -5.36
C ALA A 54 -1.17 6.07 -4.00
N ILE A 55 -1.99 5.50 -3.13
CA ILE A 55 -2.31 6.03 -1.83
C ILE A 55 -1.97 4.95 -0.80
N LYS A 56 -1.23 5.37 0.22
CA LYS A 56 -0.98 4.57 1.41
C LYS A 56 -1.67 5.24 2.58
N LEU A 57 -2.87 4.79 2.96
CA LEU A 57 -3.50 5.20 4.22
C LEU A 57 -4.89 4.61 4.46
N LEU A 58 -5.12 4.16 5.70
CA LEU A 58 -6.44 4.00 6.35
C LEU A 58 -7.10 5.37 6.59
N SER A 59 -8.39 5.50 6.33
CA SER A 59 -9.10 6.77 6.58
C SER A 59 -10.57 6.58 6.93
N ARG A 60 -11.08 7.44 7.82
CA ARG A 60 -12.50 7.61 8.17
C ARG A 60 -13.30 8.40 7.12
N ASN A 61 -12.98 8.23 5.83
CA ASN A 61 -13.58 9.04 4.78
C ASN A 61 -14.71 8.32 4.07
N SER A 62 -15.61 9.10 3.46
CA SER A 62 -16.73 8.61 2.65
C SER A 62 -16.29 7.52 1.65
N PRO A 63 -17.17 6.57 1.30
CA PRO A 63 -16.82 5.48 0.37
C PRO A 63 -16.42 5.98 -1.03
N GLU A 64 -16.74 7.22 -1.39
CA GLU A 64 -16.54 7.76 -2.75
C GLU A 64 -15.22 8.53 -2.91
N ALA A 65 -14.79 9.25 -1.88
CA ALA A 65 -13.62 10.13 -1.92
C ALA A 65 -12.80 10.11 -0.62
N LEU A 66 -11.48 10.17 -0.78
CA LEU A 66 -10.48 10.08 0.28
C LEU A 66 -9.66 11.38 0.32
N GLN A 67 -9.77 12.14 1.41
CA GLN A 67 -8.97 13.34 1.65
C GLN A 67 -7.65 12.97 2.34
N LEU A 68 -6.53 13.45 1.81
CA LEU A 68 -5.19 13.12 2.30
C LEU A 68 -4.27 14.33 2.27
N PRO A 69 -3.28 14.40 3.19
CA PRO A 69 -2.15 15.30 3.03
C PRO A 69 -1.42 15.05 1.70
N GLY A 70 -1.10 16.12 0.95
CA GLY A 70 -0.41 16.01 -0.35
C GLY A 70 0.92 15.22 -0.30
N LYS A 71 1.62 15.24 0.85
CA LYS A 71 2.85 14.44 1.06
C LYS A 71 2.68 12.93 0.99
N TRP A 72 1.45 12.43 1.12
CA TRP A 72 1.13 10.98 1.07
C TRP A 72 0.58 10.55 -0.29
N VAL A 73 0.60 11.49 -1.23
CA VAL A 73 0.12 11.33 -2.59
C VAL A 73 1.31 11.23 -3.51
N HIS A 74 1.53 10.06 -4.10
CA HIS A 74 2.65 9.81 -5.00
C HIS A 74 2.16 9.71 -6.44
N LYS A 75 2.70 10.58 -7.31
CA LYS A 75 2.42 10.53 -8.74
C LYS A 75 3.00 9.26 -9.35
N HIS A 76 2.20 8.56 -10.15
CA HIS A 76 2.70 7.46 -10.98
C HIS A 76 2.79 7.82 -12.46
N PRO A 77 3.68 7.15 -13.20
CA PRO A 77 3.68 7.22 -14.66
C PRO A 77 2.32 6.81 -15.23
N ASP A 78 1.94 7.41 -16.35
CA ASP A 78 0.65 7.10 -17.00
C ASP A 78 0.59 5.66 -17.53
N THR A 79 1.75 5.05 -17.77
CA THR A 79 1.92 3.64 -18.16
C THR A 79 1.52 2.66 -17.08
N LEU A 80 1.47 3.09 -15.81
CA LEU A 80 1.07 2.24 -14.70
C LEU A 80 -0.47 2.17 -14.63
N SER A 81 -1.01 0.95 -14.57
CA SER A 81 -2.43 0.72 -14.35
C SER A 81 -2.82 1.05 -12.90
N TYR A 82 -4.11 1.28 -12.64
CA TYR A 82 -4.58 1.49 -11.27
C TYR A 82 -4.40 0.25 -10.39
N ALA A 83 -4.50 -0.96 -10.96
CA ALA A 83 -4.28 -2.20 -10.22
C ALA A 83 -2.83 -2.33 -9.76
N GLU A 84 -1.86 -2.07 -10.65
CA GLU A 84 -0.44 -2.00 -10.28
C GLU A 84 -0.18 -0.89 -9.26
N GLY A 85 -0.87 0.25 -9.38
CA GLY A 85 -0.80 1.34 -8.40
C GLY A 85 -1.24 0.89 -7.01
N ALA A 86 -2.35 0.17 -6.90
CA ALA A 86 -2.84 -0.34 -5.62
C ALA A 86 -1.85 -1.33 -4.98
N LEU A 87 -1.13 -2.12 -5.78
CA LEU A 87 -0.09 -3.04 -5.33
C LEU A 87 1.17 -2.35 -4.77
N LEU A 88 1.33 -1.03 -4.95
CA LEU A 88 2.50 -0.33 -4.43
C LEU A 88 2.57 -0.31 -2.90
N LYS A 89 1.43 -0.34 -2.19
CA LYS A 89 1.46 -0.46 -0.73
C LYS A 89 2.06 -1.80 -0.30
N PRO A 90 1.51 -2.98 -0.68
CA PRO A 90 2.09 -4.24 -0.24
C PRO A 90 3.51 -4.43 -0.79
N LEU A 91 3.83 -3.90 -1.97
CA LEU A 91 5.21 -3.86 -2.48
C LEU A 91 6.15 -3.05 -1.57
N ALA A 92 5.73 -1.88 -1.08
CA ALA A 92 6.53 -1.08 -0.16
C ALA A 92 6.82 -1.81 1.16
N VAL A 93 5.91 -2.66 1.64
CA VAL A 93 6.16 -3.55 2.79
C VAL A 93 7.26 -4.56 2.46
N ALA A 94 7.21 -5.20 1.29
CA ALA A 94 8.24 -6.12 0.84
C ALA A 94 9.62 -5.44 0.67
N VAL A 95 9.67 -4.26 0.06
CA VAL A 95 10.89 -3.44 -0.06
C VAL A 95 11.47 -3.12 1.31
N HIS A 96 10.63 -2.70 2.27
CA HIS A 96 11.09 -2.43 3.63
C HIS A 96 11.64 -3.68 4.31
N ALA A 97 10.97 -4.82 4.21
CA ALA A 97 11.39 -6.09 4.80
C ALA A 97 12.75 -6.55 4.26
N VAL A 98 12.92 -6.58 2.94
CA VAL A 98 14.18 -6.99 2.30
C VAL A 98 15.32 -6.05 2.66
N ARG A 99 15.10 -4.72 2.65
CA ARG A 99 16.12 -3.74 3.07
C ARG A 99 16.55 -3.95 4.52
N LYS A 100 15.60 -4.21 5.42
CA LYS A 100 15.88 -4.46 6.84
C LYS A 100 16.69 -5.74 7.05
N ALA A 101 16.36 -6.81 6.32
CA ALA A 101 17.10 -8.06 6.36
C ALA A 101 18.54 -7.88 5.84
N ALA A 102 18.70 -7.24 4.68
CA ALA A 102 20.00 -6.99 4.07
C ALA A 102 20.92 -6.13 4.96
N ALA A 103 20.37 -5.10 5.62
CA ALA A 103 21.13 -4.24 6.53
C ALA A 103 21.64 -4.99 7.77
N LYS A 104 20.94 -6.03 8.22
CA LYS A 104 21.28 -6.80 9.42
C LYS A 104 22.18 -8.01 9.14
N LEU A 105 22.00 -8.66 8.00
CA LEU A 105 22.59 -9.98 7.70
C LEU A 105 23.56 -9.96 6.52
N GLY A 106 23.69 -8.82 5.83
CA GLY A 106 24.43 -8.72 4.57
C GLY A 106 23.68 -9.34 3.38
N LYS A 107 24.39 -9.48 2.25
CA LYS A 107 23.89 -10.06 1.01
C LYS A 107 24.63 -11.34 0.68
N SER A 108 24.13 -12.49 1.14
CA SER A 108 24.66 -13.81 0.76
C SER A 108 23.55 -14.75 0.32
N TYR A 109 22.51 -14.91 1.13
CA TYR A 109 21.32 -15.68 0.81
C TYR A 109 20.12 -15.07 1.54
N VAL A 110 18.91 -15.35 1.08
CA VAL A 110 17.66 -14.97 1.73
C VAL A 110 16.75 -16.18 1.81
N ILE A 111 16.07 -16.35 2.93
CA ILE A 111 15.03 -17.37 3.09
C ILE A 111 13.71 -16.65 3.26
N ILE A 112 12.72 -17.02 2.44
CA ILE A 112 11.36 -16.51 2.51
C ILE A 112 10.46 -17.62 3.03
N ILE A 113 9.89 -17.43 4.22
CA ILE A 113 8.98 -18.37 4.84
C ILE A 113 7.55 -17.92 4.55
N GLY A 114 6.84 -18.70 3.72
CA GLY A 114 5.46 -18.46 3.31
C GLY A 114 5.34 -17.89 1.88
N ALA A 115 4.43 -18.45 1.10
CA ALA A 115 4.20 -18.13 -0.32
C ALA A 115 2.88 -17.36 -0.57
N GLY A 116 2.40 -16.62 0.44
CA GLY A 116 1.28 -15.69 0.27
C GLY A 116 1.69 -14.41 -0.47
N ALA A 117 0.76 -13.48 -0.68
CA ALA A 117 0.99 -12.24 -1.42
C ALA A 117 2.26 -11.48 -0.98
N ILE A 118 2.45 -11.28 0.33
CA ILE A 118 3.65 -10.62 0.86
C ILE A 118 4.92 -11.44 0.62
N GLY A 119 4.86 -12.77 0.77
CA GLY A 119 6.01 -13.65 0.52
C GLY A 119 6.48 -13.61 -0.93
N LEU A 120 5.54 -13.66 -1.88
CA LEU A 120 5.82 -13.53 -3.31
C LEU A 120 6.40 -12.15 -3.66
N LEU A 121 5.87 -11.08 -3.08
CA LEU A 121 6.42 -9.73 -3.27
C LEU A 121 7.83 -9.62 -2.67
N CYS A 122 8.07 -10.18 -1.49
CA CYS A 122 9.41 -10.26 -0.90
C CYS A 122 10.37 -11.03 -1.82
N ALA A 123 9.92 -12.12 -2.45
CA ALA A 123 10.74 -12.91 -3.38
C ALA A 123 11.10 -12.10 -4.63
N ALA A 124 10.11 -11.43 -5.23
CA ALA A 124 10.33 -10.57 -6.39
C ALA A 124 11.29 -9.42 -6.08
N VAL A 125 11.13 -8.76 -4.92
CA VAL A 125 12.02 -7.68 -4.46
C VAL A 125 13.41 -8.21 -4.15
N ALA A 126 13.54 -9.35 -3.48
CA ALA A 126 14.85 -9.92 -3.18
C ALA A 126 15.61 -10.25 -4.47
N LYS A 127 14.93 -10.88 -5.44
CA LYS A 127 15.50 -11.17 -6.75
C LYS A 127 15.95 -9.90 -7.48
N SER A 128 15.15 -8.83 -7.44
CA SER A 128 15.49 -7.57 -8.11
C SER A 128 16.70 -6.84 -7.52
N VAL A 129 17.09 -7.15 -6.28
CA VAL A 129 18.26 -6.56 -5.60
C VAL A 129 19.47 -7.50 -5.50
N GLY A 130 19.44 -8.61 -6.24
CA GLY A 130 20.57 -9.52 -6.46
C GLY A 130 20.60 -10.77 -5.57
N TYR A 131 19.53 -11.10 -4.86
CA TYR A 131 19.42 -12.42 -4.22
C TYR A 131 19.05 -13.49 -5.27
N GLY A 132 19.75 -14.61 -5.25
CA GLY A 132 19.56 -15.77 -6.14
C GLY A 132 18.90 -16.93 -5.42
#